data_AF-A0A412YMH9-F1
#
_entry.id   AF-A0A412YMH9-F1
#
_cell.length_a   1.000
_cell.length_b   1.000
_cell.length_c   1.000
_cell.angle_alpha   90.00
_cell.angle_beta   90.00
_cell.angle_gamma   90.00
#
_symmetry.space_group_name_H-M   'P 1'
#
loop_
_entity.id
_entity.type
_entity.pdbx_description
1 polymer ?
#
loop_
_entity_poly.entity_id
_entity_poly.type
_entity_poly.pdbx_seq_one_letter_code
_entity_poly.pdbx_strand_id
1 'polypeptide(L)'
;MRYALRNQDKIAAAYSSEYLKEHIIGSLDSYFNVPRSQEEVEDFIYSSCVCYSTNQGNYPIMQINDIADDNAMLEFAWIGTQYDVIKLAFLGRMKG
;
A
#
# COMPACT_ATOMS: atom_id res chain seq x y z
N MET A 1 -3.69 -10.95 -7.39
CA MET A 1 -2.47 -10.94 -6.55
C MET A 1 -2.84 -10.75 -5.09
N ARG A 2 -2.01 -11.22 -4.17
CA ARG A 2 -2.17 -11.04 -2.72
C ARG A 2 -1.19 -9.97 -2.22
N TYR A 3 -1.42 -9.46 -1.01
CA TYR A 3 -0.53 -8.52 -0.36
C TYR A 3 -0.22 -8.94 1.07
N ALA A 4 0.87 -8.42 1.62
CA ALA A 4 1.26 -8.54 3.01
C ALA A 4 1.70 -7.17 3.54
N LEU A 5 0.93 -6.63 4.48
CA LEU A 5 1.24 -5.37 5.15
C LEU A 5 2.12 -5.62 6.39
N ARG A 6 3.32 -5.03 6.41
CA ARG A 6 4.26 -5.13 7.53
C ARG A 6 3.85 -4.18 8.68
N ASN A 7 4.25 -4.53 9.91
CA ASN A 7 4.17 -3.68 11.11
C ASN A 7 2.73 -3.26 11.49
N GLN A 8 1.74 -4.11 11.23
CA GLN A 8 0.34 -3.85 11.57
C GLN A 8 0.15 -3.46 13.04
N ASP A 9 0.84 -4.12 13.99
CA ASP A 9 0.78 -3.75 15.41
C ASP A 9 1.24 -2.31 15.68
N LYS A 10 2.29 -1.85 14.98
CA LYS A 10 2.79 -0.48 15.11
C LYS A 10 1.82 0.53 14.49
N ILE A 11 1.19 0.17 13.38
CA ILE A 11 0.18 1.00 12.72
C ILE A 11 -1.05 1.13 13.63
N ALA A 12 -1.54 0.02 14.18
CA ALA A 12 -2.64 0.03 15.13
C ALA A 12 -2.33 0.83 16.40
N ALA A 13 -1.10 0.75 16.91
CA ALA A 13 -0.67 1.56 18.05
C ALA A 13 -0.63 3.08 17.74
N ALA A 14 -0.32 3.46 16.49
CA ALA A 14 -0.24 4.86 16.09
C ALA A 14 -1.60 5.46 15.67
N TYR A 15 -2.47 4.68 15.02
CA TYR A 15 -3.70 5.17 14.39
C TYR A 15 -4.99 4.58 14.95
N SER A 16 -4.92 3.60 15.85
CA SER A 16 -5.99 2.70 16.30
C SER A 16 -6.18 1.44 15.42
N SER A 17 -6.68 0.38 16.05
CA SER A 17 -7.06 -0.86 15.35
C SER A 17 -8.22 -0.67 14.38
N GLU A 18 -9.14 0.25 14.69
CA GLU A 18 -10.28 0.59 13.82
C GLU A 18 -9.78 1.26 12.54
N TYR A 19 -8.91 2.26 12.65
CA TYR A 19 -8.30 2.91 11.49
C TYR A 19 -7.52 1.92 10.60
N LEU A 20 -6.71 1.06 11.22
CA LEU A 20 -5.98 0.01 10.49
C LEU A 20 -6.94 -0.89 9.71
N LYS A 21 -8.05 -1.30 10.32
CA LYS A 21 -8.99 -2.23 9.71
C LYS A 21 -9.81 -1.58 8.61
N GLU A 22 -10.38 -0.41 8.86
CA GLU A 22 -11.36 0.22 7.98
C GLU A 22 -10.71 1.00 6.84
N HIS A 23 -9.70 1.82 7.15
CA HIS A 23 -9.04 2.64 6.15
C HIS A 23 -7.97 1.84 5.41
N ILE A 24 -7.04 1.21 6.13
CA ILE A 24 -5.83 0.64 5.51
C ILE A 24 -6.11 -0.74 4.91
N ILE A 25 -6.53 -1.71 5.74
CA ILE A 25 -6.79 -3.08 5.29
C ILE A 25 -7.99 -3.11 4.34
N GLY A 26 -9.08 -2.42 4.66
CA GLY A 26 -10.26 -2.33 3.79
C GLY A 26 -9.93 -1.80 2.40
N SER A 27 -9.14 -0.74 2.30
CA SER A 27 -8.73 -0.18 1.00
C SER A 27 -7.81 -1.11 0.22
N LEU A 28 -6.86 -1.77 0.89
CA LEU A 28 -5.99 -2.77 0.26
C LEU A 28 -6.78 -3.97 -0.24
N ASP A 29 -7.71 -4.50 0.57
CA ASP A 29 -8.59 -5.60 0.17
C ASP A 29 -9.41 -5.22 -1.07
N SER A 30 -10.01 -4.03 -1.09
CA SER A 30 -10.73 -3.50 -2.25
C SER A 30 -9.84 -3.41 -3.49
N TYR A 31 -8.64 -2.85 -3.36
CA TYR A 31 -7.69 -2.70 -4.46
C TYR A 31 -7.23 -4.05 -5.04
N PHE A 32 -6.86 -5.01 -4.18
CA PHE A 32 -6.32 -6.31 -4.58
C PHE A 32 -7.39 -7.35 -4.96
N ASN A 33 -8.66 -7.09 -4.66
CA ASN A 33 -9.77 -7.95 -5.07
C ASN A 33 -10.04 -7.91 -6.59
N VAL A 34 -9.52 -6.90 -7.30
CA VAL A 34 -9.59 -6.84 -8.77
C VAL A 34 -8.52 -7.76 -9.37
N PRO A 35 -8.89 -8.78 -10.18
CA PRO A 35 -7.93 -9.65 -10.84
C PRO A 35 -7.00 -8.85 -11.76
N ARG A 36 -5.71 -8.87 -11.44
CA ARG A 36 -4.65 -8.25 -12.23
C ARG A 36 -3.45 -9.20 -12.29
N SER A 37 -2.77 -9.22 -13.43
CA SER A 37 -1.50 -9.89 -13.60
C SER A 37 -0.41 -9.14 -12.84
N GLN A 38 0.70 -9.84 -12.55
CA GLN A 38 1.87 -9.23 -11.93
C GLN A 38 2.46 -8.12 -12.80
N GLU A 39 2.51 -8.34 -14.12
CA GLU A 39 3.01 -7.38 -15.10
C GLU A 39 2.21 -6.07 -15.06
N GLU A 40 0.87 -6.13 -15.07
CA GLU A 40 0.02 -4.94 -15.00
C GLU A 40 0.25 -4.12 -13.71
N VAL A 41 0.49 -4.79 -12.58
CA VAL A 41 0.70 -4.11 -11.30
C VAL A 41 2.12 -3.54 -11.21
N GLU A 42 3.12 -4.24 -11.73
CA GLU A 42 4.49 -3.76 -11.82
C GLU A 42 4.60 -2.56 -12.78
N ASP A 43 4.01 -2.63 -13.98
CA ASP A 43 4.00 -1.55 -14.96
C ASP A 43 3.36 -0.27 -14.40
N PHE A 44 2.23 -0.40 -13.70
CA PHE A 44 1.58 0.75 -13.04
C PHE A 44 2.50 1.42 -12.01
N ILE A 45 3.25 0.62 -11.25
CA ILE A 45 4.10 1.11 -10.16
C ILE A 45 5.39 1.74 -10.71
N TYR A 46 6.06 1.06 -11.63
CA TYR A 46 7.31 1.54 -12.22
C TYR A 46 7.10 2.75 -13.14
N SER A 47 5.93 2.89 -13.76
CA SER A 47 5.60 4.10 -14.55
C SER A 47 5.41 5.35 -13.71
N SER A 48 5.05 5.24 -12.42
CA SER A 48 4.80 6.39 -11.54
C SER A 48 6.07 7.23 -11.24
N CYS A 49 7.27 6.66 -11.41
CA CYS A 49 8.58 7.28 -11.12
C CYS A 49 8.78 7.82 -9.68
N VAL A 50 7.78 7.71 -8.78
CA VAL A 50 7.89 8.19 -7.40
C VAL A 50 8.41 7.07 -6.50
N CYS A 51 9.50 7.34 -5.79
CA CYS A 51 10.12 6.39 -4.86
C CYS A 51 10.26 6.97 -3.45
N TYR A 52 10.04 6.12 -2.46
CA TYR A 52 10.42 6.34 -1.08
C TYR A 52 11.89 5.95 -0.88
N SER A 53 12.76 6.95 -0.74
CA SER A 53 14.20 6.76 -0.54
C SER A 53 14.54 6.50 0.91
N THR A 54 15.34 5.47 1.16
CA THR A 54 15.91 5.15 2.45
C THR A 54 17.42 4.90 2.32
N ASN A 55 18.12 4.82 3.45
CA ASN A 55 19.52 4.39 3.46
C ASN A 55 19.73 2.95 2.92
N GLN A 56 18.65 2.16 2.78
CA GLN A 56 18.66 0.78 2.30
C GLN A 56 18.30 0.66 0.81
N GLY A 57 17.90 1.75 0.16
CA GLY A 57 17.48 1.78 -1.24
C GLY A 57 16.22 2.61 -1.47
N ASN A 58 15.80 2.66 -2.74
CA ASN A 58 14.60 3.34 -3.20
C ASN A 58 13.49 2.32 -3.43
N TYR A 59 12.33 2.56 -2.82
CA TYR A 59 11.16 1.70 -2.95
C TYR A 59 10.06 2.43 -3.73
N PRO A 60 9.48 1.85 -4.78
CA PRO A 60 8.36 2.47 -5.48
C PRO A 60 7.18 2.77 -4.55
N ILE A 61 6.50 3.89 -4.78
CA ILE A 61 5.30 4.26 -4.00
C ILE A 61 4.04 3.81 -4.75
N MET A 62 3.22 3.03 -4.07
CA MET A 62 1.86 2.71 -4.45
C MET A 62 0.92 3.67 -3.74
N GLN A 63 0.05 4.33 -4.50
CA GLN A 63 -1.01 5.17 -3.96
C GLN A 63 -2.37 4.59 -4.33
N ILE A 64 -3.24 4.43 -3.33
CA ILE A 64 -4.61 3.92 -3.53
C ILE A 64 -5.60 4.85 -2.84
N ASN A 65 -6.84 4.89 -3.33
CA ASN A 65 -7.90 5.64 -2.66
C ASN A 65 -8.24 5.01 -1.31
N ASP A 66 -8.50 5.85 -0.31
CA ASP A 66 -9.07 5.42 0.96
C ASP A 66 -10.57 5.20 0.78
N ILE A 67 -11.05 3.97 1.00
CA ILE A 67 -12.47 3.64 0.84
C ILE A 67 -13.34 4.23 1.95
N ALA A 68 -12.74 4.57 3.09
CA ALA A 68 -13.42 5.13 4.25
C ALA A 68 -13.33 6.67 4.30
N ASP A 69 -12.56 7.29 3.40
CA ASP A 69 -12.44 8.74 3.27
C ASP A 69 -12.16 9.11 1.81
N ASP A 70 -13.20 9.53 1.09
CA ASP A 70 -13.14 9.85 -0.35
C ASP A 70 -12.24 11.05 -0.69
N ASN A 71 -11.83 11.83 0.31
CA ASN A 71 -10.90 12.94 0.17
C ASN A 71 -9.45 12.55 0.51
N ALA A 72 -9.14 11.25 0.49
CA ALA A 72 -7.83 10.76 0.84
C ALA A 72 -7.30 9.62 0.00
N MET A 73 -5.97 9.63 -0.08
CA MET A 73 -5.19 8.55 -0.65
C MET A 73 -4.23 8.00 0.41
N LEU A 74 -4.03 6.70 0.37
CA LEU A 74 -3.11 5.97 1.22
C LEU A 74 -1.85 5.64 0.42
N GLU A 75 -0.69 5.87 1.05
CA GLU A 75 0.60 5.63 0.43
C GLU A 75 1.30 4.42 1.05
N PHE A 76 1.85 3.58 0.18
CA PHE A 76 2.58 2.38 0.56
C PHE A 76 3.89 2.28 -0.22
N ALA A 77 4.98 1.93 0.46
CA ALA A 77 6.20 1.51 -0.21
C ALA A 77 6.09 0.04 -0.62
N TRP A 78 6.38 -0.25 -1.89
CA TRP A 78 6.60 -1.61 -2.38
C TRP A 78 8.01 -2.05 -1.95
N ILE A 79 8.08 -2.90 -0.93
CA ILE A 79 9.37 -3.34 -0.36
C ILE A 79 9.85 -4.70 -0.88
N GLY A 80 9.00 -5.40 -1.63
CA GLY A 80 9.41 -6.59 -2.38
C GLY A 80 8.24 -7.47 -2.81
N THR A 81 8.55 -8.50 -3.58
CA THR A 81 7.57 -9.47 -4.08
C THR A 81 8.05 -10.86 -3.73
N GLN A 82 7.14 -11.73 -3.30
CA GLN A 82 7.43 -13.15 -3.10
C GLN A 82 6.27 -13.97 -3.66
N TYR A 83 6.54 -14.71 -4.74
CA TYR A 83 5.50 -15.39 -5.52
C TYR A 83 4.39 -14.40 -5.94
N ASP A 84 3.14 -14.67 -5.60
CA ASP A 84 1.99 -13.81 -5.90
C ASP A 84 1.67 -12.80 -4.78
N VAL A 85 2.59 -12.60 -3.83
CA VAL A 85 2.42 -11.71 -2.67
C VAL A 85 3.32 -10.48 -2.77
N ILE A 86 2.72 -9.29 -2.82
CA ILE A 86 3.44 -8.02 -2.66
C ILE A 86 3.63 -7.73 -1.17
N LYS A 87 4.85 -7.37 -0.77
CA LYS A 87 5.17 -6.88 0.57
C LYS A 87 5.10 -5.36 0.58
N LEU A 88 4.25 -4.82 1.45
CA LEU A 88 3.98 -3.39 1.57
C LEU A 88 4.37 -2.86 2.94
N ALA A 89 4.83 -1.61 2.95
CA ALA A 89 4.99 -0.81 4.16
C ALA A 89 4.14 0.46 4.05
N PHE A 90 3.29 0.71 5.04
CA PHE A 90 2.47 1.93 5.08
C PHE A 90 3.35 3.16 5.34
N LEU A 91 3.22 4.17 4.48
CA LEU A 91 3.95 5.43 4.57
C LEU A 91 3.09 6.53 5.21
N GLY A 92 1.79 6.52 4.96
CA GLY A 92 0.88 7.49 5.52
C GLY A 92 -0.34 7.75 4.64
N ARG A 93 -0.99 8.86 4.95
CA ARG A 93 -2.18 9.36 4.24
C ARG A 93 -1.84 10.71 3.61
N MET A 94 -2.24 10.90 2.36
CA MET A 94 -2.28 12.18 1.69
C MET A 94 -3.72 12.67 1.57
N LYS A 95 -3.92 13.99 1.69
CA LYS A 95 -5.18 14.60 1.27
C LYS A 95 -5.20 14.69 -0.25
N GLY A 96 -6.31 14.27 -0.85
CA GLY A 96 -6.65 14.53 -2.25
C GLY A 96 -7.08 15.97 -2.47
#